data_AF-A0A150G8K9-F1
#
_entry.id   AF-A0A150G8K9-F1
#
_cell.length_a   1.000
_cell.length_b   1.000
_cell.length_c   1.000
_cell.angle_alpha   90.00
_cell.angle_beta   90.00
_cell.angle_gamma   90.00
#
_symmetry.space_group_name_H-M   'P 1'
#
loop_
_entity.id
_entity.type
_entity.pdbx_description
1 polymer ?
#
loop_
_entity_poly.entity_id
_entity_poly.type
_entity_poly.pdbx_seq_one_letter_code
_entity_poly.pdbx_strand_id
1 'polypeptide(L)'
;MWRASQPDAPGCAVQEWLFRPLTANRRRFKEEPLSSSALGARVHRHLRDAELYAGETNHSFRRGALQAAAADGLGTAELMRLGQIRSPGILARYLDRVRHIGRQVV
;
A
#
# COMPACT_ATOMS: atom_id res chain seq x y z
N MET A 1 19.16 2.82 16.61
CA MET A 1 19.47 4.25 16.79
C MET A 1 19.35 4.86 15.41
N TRP A 2 18.22 5.54 15.13
CA TRP A 2 17.99 6.27 13.88
C TRP A 2 19.05 7.37 13.77
N ARG A 3 19.97 7.26 12.81
CA ARG A 3 20.94 8.34 12.55
C ARG A 3 20.37 9.21 11.45
N ALA A 4 19.56 10.19 11.84
CA ALA A 4 19.28 11.32 10.97
C ALA A 4 20.61 12.04 10.73
N SER A 5 21.20 11.86 9.56
CA SER A 5 22.23 12.76 9.07
C SER A 5 21.55 14.08 8.74
N GLN A 6 21.72 15.06 9.63
CA GLN A 6 21.25 16.47 9.59
C GLN A 6 20.01 16.77 10.47
N PRO A 7 20.19 17.18 11.75
CA PRO A 7 19.09 17.54 12.65
C PRO A 7 18.45 18.93 12.38
N ASP A 8 19.01 19.79 11.53
CA ASP A 8 18.64 21.23 11.49
C ASP A 8 18.01 21.73 10.17
N ALA A 9 17.59 20.85 9.25
CA ALA A 9 16.86 21.26 8.03
C ALA A 9 15.41 20.75 8.05
N PRO A 10 14.39 21.62 7.84
CA PRO A 10 13.02 21.14 7.67
C PRO A 10 12.93 20.24 6.42
N GLY A 11 12.62 18.96 6.64
CA GLY A 11 12.51 17.94 5.60
C GLY A 11 13.84 17.24 5.28
N CYS A 12 14.42 16.54 6.25
CA CYS A 12 15.54 15.63 5.95
C CYS A 12 15.06 14.45 5.08
N ALA A 13 15.79 14.13 4.01
CA ALA A 13 15.50 12.96 3.20
C ALA A 13 15.69 11.68 4.03
N VAL A 14 14.74 10.74 3.92
CA VAL A 14 14.87 9.42 4.53
C VAL A 14 15.94 8.63 3.77
N GLN A 15 17.11 8.46 4.38
CA GLN A 15 18.25 7.75 3.78
C GLN A 15 18.28 6.25 4.12
N GLU A 16 17.59 5.86 5.20
CA GLU A 16 17.51 4.47 5.67
C GLU A 16 16.11 3.89 5.47
N TRP A 17 16.00 2.56 5.45
CA TRP A 17 14.71 1.90 5.35
C TRP A 17 13.90 2.06 6.63
N LEU A 18 12.70 2.63 6.53
CA LEU A 18 11.75 2.75 7.64
C LEU A 18 11.33 1.39 8.21
N PHE A 19 11.24 0.36 7.37
CA PHE A 19 10.85 -0.98 7.76
C PHE A 19 11.92 -1.98 7.39
N ARG A 20 12.36 -2.73 8.40
CA ARG A 20 13.43 -3.72 8.29
C ARG A 20 12.99 -5.04 8.94
N PRO A 21 13.38 -6.20 8.41
CA PRO A 21 13.06 -7.47 9.02
C PRO A 21 13.91 -7.69 10.29
N LEU A 22 13.35 -8.43 11.25
CA LEU A 22 14.09 -8.85 12.43
C LEU A 22 15.07 -9.98 12.09
N THR A 23 16.15 -10.08 12.86
CA THR A 23 16.98 -11.28 12.92
C THR A 23 16.16 -12.46 13.47
N ALA A 24 16.57 -13.70 13.19
CA ALA A 24 15.84 -14.90 13.64
C ALA A 24 15.61 -14.94 15.17
N ASN A 25 16.58 -14.45 15.95
CA ASN A 25 16.49 -14.34 17.41
C ASN A 25 15.67 -13.13 17.90
N ARG A 26 15.13 -12.31 16.99
CA ARG A 26 14.33 -11.10 17.28
C ARG A 26 15.03 -10.01 18.09
N ARG A 27 16.36 -10.06 18.24
CA ARG A 27 17.11 -9.09 19.04
C ARG A 27 17.57 -7.85 18.26
N ARG A 28 17.63 -7.92 16.93
CA ARG A 28 18.10 -6.84 16.05
C ARG A 28 17.32 -6.81 14.74
N PHE A 29 17.49 -5.73 13.98
CA PHE A 29 17.05 -5.66 12.59
C PHE A 29 18.17 -6.08 11.66
N LYS A 30 17.84 -6.71 10.54
CA LYS A 30 18.77 -6.94 9.43
C LYS A 30 18.95 -5.65 8.64
N GLU A 31 20.15 -5.40 8.10
CA GLU A 31 20.46 -4.25 7.24
C GLU A 31 19.93 -4.48 5.82
N GLU A 32 18.62 -4.67 5.69
CA GLU A 32 17.92 -4.84 4.42
C GLU A 32 16.48 -4.28 4.52
N PRO A 33 15.85 -3.86 3.41
CA PRO A 33 14.46 -3.44 3.42
C PRO A 33 13.52 -4.62 3.70
N LEU A 34 12.39 -4.35 4.35
CA LEU A 34 11.30 -5.33 4.44
C LEU A 34 10.79 -5.68 3.03
N SER A 35 10.76 -6.97 2.68
CA SER A 35 10.25 -7.39 1.39
C SER A 35 8.74 -7.18 1.28
N SER A 36 8.25 -6.94 0.05
CA SER A 36 6.81 -6.87 -0.24
C SER A 36 6.07 -8.16 0.12
N SER A 37 6.73 -9.32 0.00
CA SER A 37 6.19 -10.61 0.42
C SER A 37 6.02 -10.69 1.93
N ALA A 38 6.98 -10.18 2.71
CA ALA A 38 6.86 -10.13 4.17
C ALA A 38 5.76 -9.17 4.62
N LEU A 39 5.60 -8.03 3.95
CA LEU A 39 4.45 -7.14 4.17
C LEU A 39 3.12 -7.84 3.85
N GLY A 40 3.05 -8.49 2.69
CA GLY A 40 1.86 -9.23 2.26
C GLY A 40 1.46 -10.33 3.26
N ALA A 41 2.44 -11.11 3.75
CA ALA A 41 2.20 -12.14 4.76
C ALA A 41 1.69 -11.55 6.09
N ARG A 42 2.18 -10.38 6.50
CA ARG A 42 1.69 -9.67 7.71
C ARG A 42 0.24 -9.24 7.52
N VAL A 43 -0.06 -8.56 6.42
CA VAL A 43 -1.41 -8.11 6.07
C VAL A 43 -2.38 -9.29 6.02
N HIS A 44 -1.99 -10.36 5.32
CA HIS A 44 -2.80 -11.58 5.22
C HIS A 44 -3.11 -12.16 6.59
N ARG A 45 -2.11 -12.32 7.46
CA ARG A 45 -2.32 -12.82 8.82
C ARG A 45 -3.28 -11.92 9.59
N HIS A 46 -3.08 -10.61 9.59
CA HIS A 46 -3.95 -9.69 10.33
C HIS A 46 -5.41 -9.70 9.82
N LEU A 47 -5.62 -9.80 8.51
CA LEU A 47 -6.97 -9.92 7.94
C LEU A 47 -7.62 -11.26 8.28
N ARG A 48 -6.83 -12.36 8.30
CA ARG A 48 -7.31 -13.68 8.73
C ARG A 48 -7.72 -13.68 10.21
N ASP A 49 -6.86 -13.14 11.07
CA ASP A 49 -7.10 -13.06 12.52
C ASP A 49 -8.33 -12.19 12.85
N ALA A 50 -8.63 -11.21 11.99
CA ALA A 50 -9.81 -10.35 12.11
C ALA A 50 -11.05 -10.89 11.38
N GLU A 51 -10.98 -12.08 10.76
CA GLU A 51 -12.07 -12.67 9.96
C GLU A 51 -12.51 -11.80 8.75
N LEU A 52 -11.60 -10.96 8.23
CA LEU A 52 -11.83 -10.03 7.12
C LEU A 52 -11.19 -10.47 5.80
N TYR A 53 -10.50 -11.61 5.76
CA TYR A 53 -9.76 -12.03 4.57
C TYR A 53 -10.67 -12.68 3.51
N ALA A 54 -10.85 -12.01 2.37
CA ALA A 54 -11.54 -12.48 1.17
C ALA A 54 -10.63 -12.59 -0.07
N GLY A 55 -9.30 -12.53 0.11
CA GLY A 55 -8.31 -12.60 -0.98
C GLY A 55 -7.55 -11.29 -1.21
N GLU A 56 -7.51 -10.42 -0.21
CA GLU A 56 -6.87 -9.12 -0.28
C GLU A 56 -5.35 -9.23 -0.45
N THR A 57 -4.79 -8.25 -1.14
CA THR A 57 -3.34 -8.08 -1.32
C THR A 57 -2.95 -6.67 -0.85
N ASN A 58 -1.64 -6.38 -0.80
CA ASN A 58 -1.17 -5.01 -0.54
C ASN A 58 -1.79 -3.97 -1.50
N HIS A 59 -2.13 -4.38 -2.73
CA HIS A 59 -2.74 -3.50 -3.72
C HIS A 59 -4.22 -3.19 -3.44
N SER A 60 -4.91 -4.06 -2.70
CA SER A 60 -6.31 -3.87 -2.32
C SER A 60 -6.51 -2.59 -1.51
N PHE A 61 -5.55 -2.23 -0.65
CA PHE A 61 -5.59 -0.98 0.14
C PHE A 61 -5.55 0.26 -0.76
N ARG A 62 -4.65 0.29 -1.75
CA ARG A 62 -4.58 1.40 -2.71
C ARG A 62 -5.88 1.52 -3.50
N ARG A 63 -6.46 0.39 -3.92
CA ARG A 63 -7.74 0.37 -4.63
C ARG A 63 -8.90 0.85 -3.76
N GLY A 64 -9.02 0.31 -2.54
CA GLY A 64 -10.06 0.67 -1.60
C GLY A 64 -10.01 2.16 -1.24
N ALA A 65 -8.82 2.72 -1.00
CA ALA A 65 -8.65 4.15 -0.72
C ALA A 65 -9.14 5.04 -1.88
N LEU A 66 -8.83 4.67 -3.13
CA LEU A 66 -9.31 5.41 -4.31
C LEU A 66 -10.82 5.27 -4.50
N GLN A 67 -11.38 4.09 -4.26
CA GLN A 67 -12.81 3.85 -4.36
C GLN A 67 -13.60 4.58 -3.27
N ALA A 68 -13.07 4.64 -2.04
CA ALA A 68 -13.64 5.41 -0.94
C ALA A 68 -13.62 6.92 -1.26
N ALA A 69 -12.45 7.44 -1.65
CA ALA A 69 -12.32 8.84 -2.06
C ALA A 69 -13.28 9.23 -3.22
N ALA A 70 -13.46 8.33 -4.19
CA ALA A 70 -14.42 8.56 -5.27
C ALA A 70 -15.87 8.54 -4.76
N ALA A 71 -16.19 7.68 -3.79
CA ALA A 71 -17.51 7.66 -3.15
C ALA A 71 -17.77 8.93 -2.32
N ASP A 72 -16.72 9.54 -1.76
CA ASP A 72 -16.77 10.84 -1.08
C ASP A 72 -16.85 12.04 -2.06
N GLY A 73 -16.89 11.76 -3.37
CA GLY A 73 -17.13 12.77 -4.41
C GLY A 73 -15.86 13.42 -4.98
N LEU A 74 -14.66 12.91 -4.69
CA LEU A 74 -13.43 13.47 -5.27
C LEU A 74 -13.43 13.35 -6.80
N GLY A 75 -13.02 14.42 -7.45
CA GLY A 75 -12.91 14.48 -8.91
C GLY A 75 -11.72 13.67 -9.44
N THR A 76 -11.74 13.36 -10.74
CA THR A 76 -10.69 12.58 -11.42
C THR A 76 -9.28 13.11 -11.17
N ALA A 77 -9.07 14.44 -11.24
CA ALA A 77 -7.75 15.04 -11.03
C ALA A 77 -7.25 14.85 -9.60
N GLU A 78 -8.14 14.92 -8.61
CA GLU A 78 -7.82 14.72 -7.19
C GLU A 78 -7.51 13.26 -6.90
N LEU A 79 -8.28 12.33 -7.47
CA LEU A 79 -8.02 10.90 -7.38
C LEU A 79 -6.69 10.51 -8.03
N MET A 80 -6.37 11.11 -9.19
CA MET A 80 -5.08 10.92 -9.86
C MET A 80 -3.93 11.44 -8.99
N ARG A 81 -4.10 12.60 -8.33
CA ARG A 81 -3.11 13.16 -7.41
C ARG A 81 -2.94 12.28 -6.16
N LEU A 82 -4.05 11.89 -5.51
CA LEU A 82 -4.07 11.02 -4.33
C LEU A 82 -3.40 9.68 -4.63
N GLY A 83 -3.77 9.06 -5.75
CA GLY A 83 -3.24 7.79 -6.18
C GLY A 83 -1.84 7.87 -6.80
N GLN A 84 -1.28 9.07 -7.03
CA GLN A 84 -0.06 9.26 -7.83
C GLN A 84 -0.14 8.57 -9.21
N ILE A 85 -1.31 8.65 -9.86
CA ILE A 85 -1.62 8.01 -11.15
C ILE A 85 -1.57 9.08 -12.25
N ARG A 86 -0.78 8.82 -13.29
CA ARG A 86 -0.64 9.74 -14.44
C ARG A 86 -1.62 9.48 -15.58
N SER A 87 -2.27 8.31 -15.59
CA SER A 87 -3.16 7.88 -16.68
C SER A 87 -4.60 7.73 -16.19
N PRO A 88 -5.58 8.43 -16.80
CA PRO A 88 -6.99 8.21 -16.51
C PRO A 88 -7.42 6.75 -16.72
N GLY A 89 -6.87 6.07 -17.72
CA GLY A 89 -7.16 4.65 -17.97
C GLY A 89 -6.66 3.73 -16.86
N ILE A 90 -5.53 4.05 -16.22
CA ILE A 90 -5.07 3.34 -15.02
C ILE A 90 -6.02 3.61 -13.86
N LEU A 91 -6.44 4.86 -13.64
CA LEU A 91 -7.40 5.19 -12.58
C LEU A 91 -8.73 4.44 -12.76
N ALA A 92 -9.27 4.41 -13.99
CA ALA A 92 -10.49 3.67 -14.29
C ALA A 92 -10.43 2.19 -13.86
N ARG A 93 -9.27 1.54 -14.01
CA ARG A 93 -9.07 0.15 -13.55
C ARG A 93 -9.12 -0.02 -12.03
N TYR A 94 -8.74 0.99 -11.27
CA TYR A 94 -8.88 0.96 -9.80
C TYR A 94 -10.34 1.18 -9.39
N LEU A 95 -11.04 2.08 -10.09
CA LEU A 95 -12.42 2.46 -9.77
C LEU A 95 -13.45 1.43 -10.25
N ASP A 96 -13.13 0.64 -11.27
CA ASP A 96 -13.98 -0.44 -11.77
C ASP A 96 -14.30 -1.43 -10.64
N ARG A 97 -15.57 -1.53 -10.26
CA ARG A 97 -16.02 -2.41 -9.16
C ARG A 97 -16.28 -3.85 -9.63
N VAL A 98 -16.46 -4.08 -10.93
CA VAL A 98 -16.92 -5.37 -11.48
C VAL A 98 -15.84 -6.11 -12.26
N ARG A 99 -14.66 -5.51 -12.46
CA ARG A 99 -13.54 -6.12 -13.20
C ARG A 99 -13.21 -7.56 -12.81
N HIS A 100 -13.37 -7.89 -11.52
CA HIS A 100 -13.04 -9.21 -10.96
C HIS A 100 -14.14 -10.24 -11.18
N ILE A 101 -15.34 -9.82 -11.60
CA ILE A 101 -16.50 -10.68 -11.84
C ILE A 101 -16.39 -11.39 -13.20
N GLY A 102 -15.39 -11.04 -14.02
CA GLY A 102 -15.15 -11.67 -15.32
C GLY A 102 -16.14 -11.19 -16.39
N ARG A 103 -15.72 -11.31 -17.64
CA ARG A 103 -16.58 -11.08 -18.81
C ARG A 103 -17.75 -12.06 -18.71
N GLN A 104 -18.99 -11.59 -18.61
CA GLN A 104 -20.14 -12.46 -18.81
C GLN A 104 -19.94 -13.16 -20.15
N VAL A 105 -19.82 -14.49 -20.10
CA VAL A 105 -19.98 -15.34 -21.28
C VAL A 105 -21.43 -15.14 -21.68
N VAL A 106 -21.65 -14.34 -22.72
CA VAL A 106 -22.89 -14.38 -23.51
C VAL A 106 -22.70 -15.41 -24.60
#